data_AF-A0A836RCZ7-F1
#
_entry.id   AF-A0A836RCZ7-F1
#
_cell.length_a   1.000
_cell.length_b   1.000
_cell.length_c   1.000
_cell.angle_alpha   90.00
_cell.angle_beta   90.00
_cell.angle_gamma   90.00
#
_symmetry.space_group_name_H-M   'P 1'
#
loop_
_entity.id
_entity.type
_entity.pdbx_description
1 polymer ?
#
loop_
_entity_poly.entity_id
_entity_poly.type
_entity_poly.pdbx_seq_one_letter_code
_entity_poly.pdbx_strand_id
1 'polypeptide(L)'
;VVREIRPAQVAALERNLCRIAEDGLPNYFDDQRFGSVGESGAFVAAAWCRGDYERALWLALADPNPHDRSREREQKRILREHWGDWAACKTLLARSHRRSIVSYLADRPADFRGAVARLRQDLRGLYLSAFQSHVWNRLLAHVLDERLSDEQLVFVPMRLGRFPFAIRLDERQRRWLCALELPLPSARVRHQVGQWGPILESILSDEGLTLRQMRVKSPRDSFFSKGWRRAWVRPEGLSWSWDTDELYAGFRKVRLDFDLPRGSYATILIKQLFAPQEAR
;
A
#
# COMPACT_ATOMS: atom_id res chain seq x y z
N VAL A 1 -20.06 8.30 7.40
CA VAL A 1 -20.22 9.68 7.90
C VAL A 1 -18.85 10.27 8.14
N VAL A 2 -18.58 11.44 7.58
CA VAL A 2 -17.38 12.22 7.89
C VAL A 2 -17.82 13.39 8.77
N ARG A 3 -17.07 13.64 9.84
CA ARG A 3 -17.37 14.61 10.91
C ARG A 3 -16.30 15.69 10.99
N GLU A 4 -16.52 16.67 11.86
CA GLU A 4 -15.55 17.72 12.17
C GLU A 4 -15.16 18.57 10.93
N ILE A 5 -16.13 18.82 10.04
CA ILE A 5 -15.90 19.62 8.83
C ILE A 5 -16.19 21.09 9.13
N ARG A 6 -15.26 21.99 8.85
CA ARG A 6 -15.51 23.43 9.06
C ARG A 6 -16.54 23.93 8.03
N PRO A 7 -17.49 24.81 8.40
CA PRO A 7 -18.47 25.36 7.46
C PRO A 7 -17.84 25.95 6.18
N ALA A 8 -16.68 26.59 6.30
CA ALA A 8 -15.93 27.15 5.16
C ALA A 8 -15.44 26.10 4.14
N GLN A 9 -15.30 24.83 4.54
CA GLN A 9 -14.84 23.75 3.65
C GLN A 9 -15.98 23.15 2.81
N VAL A 10 -17.24 23.32 3.23
CA VAL A 10 -18.39 22.64 2.61
C VAL A 10 -18.47 22.86 1.10
N ALA A 11 -18.35 24.11 0.64
CA ALA A 11 -18.42 24.42 -0.79
C ALA A 11 -17.31 23.75 -1.61
N ALA A 12 -16.11 23.59 -1.05
CA ALA A 12 -15.01 22.90 -1.71
C ALA A 12 -15.24 21.38 -1.75
N LEU A 13 -15.69 20.80 -0.64
CA LEU A 13 -15.99 19.37 -0.56
C LEU A 13 -17.16 18.99 -1.48
N GLU A 14 -18.17 19.86 -1.60
CA GLU A 14 -19.28 19.70 -2.55
C GLU A 14 -18.78 19.57 -3.99
N ARG A 15 -17.88 20.46 -4.42
CA ARG A 15 -17.26 20.38 -5.75
C ARG A 15 -16.47 19.09 -5.94
N ASN A 16 -15.77 18.63 -4.91
CA ASN A 16 -15.03 17.36 -4.98
C ASN A 16 -15.97 16.15 -5.06
N LEU A 17 -17.11 16.16 -4.35
CA LEU A 17 -18.12 15.10 -4.46
C LEU A 17 -18.72 15.04 -5.86
N CYS A 18 -19.07 16.18 -6.46
CA CYS A 18 -19.53 16.24 -7.85
C CYS A 18 -18.47 15.68 -8.81
N ARG A 19 -17.20 16.07 -8.65
CA ARG A 19 -16.10 15.53 -9.47
C ARG A 19 -15.91 14.03 -9.27
N ILE A 20 -15.95 13.51 -8.05
CA ILE A 20 -15.83 12.07 -7.79
C ILE A 20 -17.00 11.31 -8.47
N ALA A 21 -18.21 11.86 -8.43
CA ALA A 21 -19.38 11.26 -9.07
C ALA A 21 -19.27 11.24 -10.60
N GLU A 22 -18.66 12.27 -11.18
CA GLU A 22 -18.50 12.45 -12.63
C GLU A 22 -17.26 11.73 -13.19
N ASP A 23 -16.09 12.05 -12.62
CA ASP A 23 -14.78 11.63 -13.07
C ASP A 23 -14.37 10.27 -12.51
N GLY A 24 -14.87 9.88 -11.32
CA GLY A 24 -14.40 8.72 -10.58
C GLY A 24 -13.11 8.99 -9.81
N LEU A 25 -12.40 7.92 -9.45
CA LEU A 25 -11.19 7.95 -8.63
C LEU A 25 -10.17 6.88 -9.04
N PRO A 26 -8.86 7.12 -8.83
CA PRO A 26 -7.84 6.09 -9.01
C PRO A 26 -8.04 4.97 -8.00
N ASN A 27 -7.86 3.73 -8.45
CA ASN A 27 -8.06 2.53 -7.63
C ASN A 27 -6.80 2.10 -6.87
N TYR A 28 -6.12 3.06 -6.24
CA TYR A 28 -4.92 2.81 -5.47
C TYR A 28 -5.17 1.81 -4.33
N PHE A 29 -4.14 1.04 -4.00
CA PHE A 29 -4.07 0.37 -2.72
C PHE A 29 -3.79 1.39 -1.63
N ASP A 30 -4.63 1.43 -0.59
CA ASP A 30 -4.53 2.43 0.47
C ASP A 30 -3.54 2.05 1.60
N ASP A 31 -3.25 3.00 2.48
CA ASP A 31 -2.32 2.95 3.62
C ASP A 31 -2.45 1.67 4.47
N GLN A 32 -3.66 1.15 4.62
CA GLN A 32 -3.95 -0.09 5.35
C GLN A 32 -3.24 -1.31 4.74
N ARG A 33 -3.00 -1.32 3.42
CA ARG A 33 -2.29 -2.39 2.71
C ARG A 33 -0.80 -2.43 3.05
N PHE A 34 -0.25 -1.32 3.54
CA PHE A 34 1.17 -1.13 3.81
C PHE A 34 1.50 -1.13 5.31
N GLY A 35 0.59 -1.60 6.16
CA GLY A 35 0.78 -1.63 7.61
C GLY A 35 2.00 -2.44 8.08
N SER A 36 2.53 -3.34 7.24
CA SER A 36 3.76 -4.09 7.51
C SER A 36 5.06 -3.32 7.27
N VAL A 37 5.01 -2.17 6.60
CA VAL A 37 6.19 -1.32 6.34
C VAL A 37 6.48 -0.51 7.60
N GLY A 38 7.65 -0.72 8.20
CA GLY A 38 8.08 0.00 9.40
C GLY A 38 8.79 1.32 9.10
N GLU A 39 9.51 1.83 10.09
CA GLU A 39 10.24 3.11 10.03
C GLU A 39 11.36 3.11 8.99
N SER A 40 11.93 1.94 8.66
CA SER A 40 12.91 1.83 7.59
C SER A 40 12.37 2.20 6.21
N GLY A 41 11.05 2.19 6.02
CA GLY A 41 10.39 2.37 4.72
C GLY A 41 10.58 1.20 3.75
N ALA A 42 11.38 0.19 4.10
CA ALA A 42 11.74 -0.89 3.20
C ALA A 42 10.73 -2.05 3.23
N PHE A 43 10.60 -2.73 2.09
CA PHE A 43 9.72 -3.89 1.96
C PHE A 43 10.44 -5.20 2.29
N VAL A 44 9.88 -5.97 3.23
CA VAL A 44 10.29 -7.35 3.52
C VAL A 44 10.39 -8.17 2.23
N ALA A 45 9.36 -8.08 1.38
CA ALA A 45 9.30 -8.83 0.13
C ALA A 45 10.35 -8.39 -0.91
N ALA A 46 10.77 -7.12 -0.94
CA ALA A 46 11.83 -6.67 -1.84
C ALA A 46 13.18 -7.28 -1.47
N ALA A 47 13.58 -7.20 -0.20
CA ALA A 47 14.79 -7.87 0.32
C ALA A 47 14.74 -9.39 0.07
N TRP A 48 13.57 -9.99 0.31
CA TRP A 48 13.37 -11.41 0.09
C TRP A 48 13.49 -11.83 -1.39
N CYS A 49 12.99 -11.03 -2.34
CA CYS A 49 13.15 -11.26 -3.76
C CYS A 49 14.63 -11.19 -4.19
N ARG A 50 15.40 -10.27 -3.61
CA ARG A 50 16.85 -10.15 -3.83
C ARG A 50 17.64 -11.35 -3.28
N GLY A 51 17.03 -12.14 -2.39
CA GLY A 51 17.69 -13.25 -1.70
C GLY A 51 18.45 -12.80 -0.45
N ASP A 52 18.27 -11.54 -0.03
CA ASP A 52 18.77 -11.01 1.23
C ASP A 52 17.82 -11.44 2.36
N TYR A 53 17.97 -12.71 2.75
CA TYR A 53 17.09 -13.34 3.75
C TYR A 53 17.29 -12.75 5.14
N GLU A 54 18.50 -12.32 5.48
CA GLU A 54 18.78 -11.68 6.76
C GLU A 54 18.05 -10.34 6.84
N ARG A 55 18.18 -9.48 5.82
CA ARG A 55 17.46 -8.20 5.80
C ARG A 55 15.95 -8.41 5.78
N ALA A 56 15.44 -9.37 5.01
CA ALA A 56 14.03 -9.70 5.00
C ALA A 56 13.52 -10.11 6.40
N LEU A 57 14.31 -10.91 7.12
CA LEU A 57 13.95 -11.34 8.46
C LEU A 57 14.02 -10.18 9.47
N TRP A 58 15.06 -9.35 9.39
CA TRP A 58 15.20 -8.16 10.23
C TRP A 58 14.00 -7.23 10.03
N LEU A 59 13.62 -6.98 8.78
CA LEU A 59 12.45 -6.16 8.46
C LEU A 59 11.16 -6.74 9.06
N ALA A 60 10.98 -8.06 8.98
CA ALA A 60 9.79 -8.72 9.50
C ALA A 60 9.73 -8.74 11.03
N LEU A 61 10.86 -8.90 11.71
CA LEU A 61 10.89 -9.19 13.14
C LEU A 61 11.29 -8.01 14.02
N ALA A 62 12.10 -7.08 13.51
CA ALA A 62 12.82 -6.07 14.30
C ALA A 62 12.60 -4.63 13.82
N ASP A 63 12.15 -4.38 12.59
CA ASP A 63 11.89 -3.02 12.10
C ASP A 63 10.82 -2.33 12.96
N PRO A 64 11.10 -1.16 13.57
CA PRO A 64 10.11 -0.47 14.38
C PRO A 64 8.91 -0.07 13.52
N ASN A 65 7.72 -0.05 14.12
CA ASN A 65 6.53 0.48 13.46
C ASN A 65 5.78 1.40 14.45
N PRO A 66 5.44 2.65 14.05
CA PRO A 66 4.75 3.60 14.93
C PRO A 66 3.42 3.08 15.49
N HIS A 67 2.78 2.12 14.82
CA HIS A 67 1.51 1.54 15.24
C HIS A 67 1.67 0.26 16.07
N ASP A 68 2.89 -0.19 16.35
CA ASP A 68 3.12 -1.36 17.20
C ASP A 68 2.59 -1.09 18.62
N ARG A 69 1.94 -2.09 19.22
CA ARG A 69 1.57 -2.05 20.65
C ARG A 69 2.82 -2.14 21.53
N SER A 70 2.74 -1.70 22.78
CA SER A 70 3.88 -1.66 23.71
C SER A 70 4.69 -2.97 23.77
N ARG A 71 4.00 -4.11 23.82
CA ARG A 71 4.64 -5.44 23.82
C ARG A 71 5.38 -5.78 22.51
N GLU A 72 4.88 -5.34 21.36
CA GLU A 72 5.52 -5.56 20.07
C GLU A 72 6.72 -4.63 19.89
N ARG A 73 6.61 -3.36 20.31
CA ARG A 73 7.72 -2.41 20.34
C ARG A 73 8.90 -2.94 21.14
N GLU A 74 8.62 -3.48 22.32
CA GLU A 74 9.64 -4.03 23.22
C GLU A 74 10.32 -5.27 22.62
N GLN A 75 9.57 -6.22 22.06
CA GLN A 75 10.15 -7.39 21.41
C GLN A 75 11.02 -7.02 20.20
N LYS A 76 10.61 -6.03 19.41
CA LYS A 76 11.41 -5.52 18.28
C LYS A 76 12.66 -4.81 18.77
N ARG A 77 12.58 -4.04 19.87
CA ARG A 77 13.73 -3.37 20.49
C ARG A 77 14.79 -4.38 20.93
N ILE A 78 14.38 -5.42 21.66
CA ILE A 78 15.28 -6.52 22.07
C ILE A 78 16.01 -7.12 20.86
N LEU A 79 15.26 -7.41 19.78
CA LEU A 79 15.87 -7.96 18.56
C LEU A 79 16.84 -7.01 17.87
N ARG A 80 16.59 -5.69 17.89
CA ARG A 80 17.52 -4.72 17.31
C ARG A 80 18.80 -4.61 18.13
N GLU A 81 18.69 -4.61 19.46
CA GLU A 81 19.83 -4.47 20.38
C GLU A 81 20.72 -5.72 20.41
N HIS A 82 20.14 -6.90 20.21
CA HIS A 82 20.84 -8.19 20.32
C HIS A 82 20.82 -9.00 19.00
N TRP A 83 20.68 -8.33 17.85
CA TRP A 83 20.62 -9.03 16.56
C TRP A 83 21.86 -9.89 16.33
N GLY A 84 21.68 -11.18 16.00
CA GLY A 84 22.78 -12.14 15.86
C GLY A 84 23.14 -12.88 17.15
N ASP A 85 22.92 -12.29 18.32
CA ASP A 85 23.00 -13.00 19.61
C ASP A 85 21.65 -13.69 19.91
N TRP A 86 21.44 -14.82 19.24
CA TRP A 86 20.20 -15.57 19.33
C TRP A 86 19.95 -16.17 20.72
N ALA A 87 21.01 -16.45 21.49
CA ALA A 87 20.90 -16.94 22.85
C ALA A 87 20.35 -15.86 23.79
N ALA A 88 20.91 -14.64 23.72
CA ALA A 88 20.38 -13.48 24.47
C ALA A 88 18.95 -13.16 24.04
N CYS A 89 18.68 -13.08 22.73
CA CYS A 89 17.33 -12.83 22.22
C CYS A 89 16.32 -13.86 22.73
N LYS A 90 16.67 -15.16 22.73
CA LYS A 90 15.78 -16.24 23.19
C LYS A 90 15.45 -16.14 24.69
N THR A 91 16.39 -15.66 25.49
CA THR A 91 16.21 -15.45 26.94
C THR A 91 15.34 -14.23 27.21
N LEU A 92 15.59 -13.11 26.52
CA LEU A 92 14.90 -11.84 26.74
C LEU A 92 13.49 -11.80 26.15
N LEU A 93 13.26 -12.48 25.03
CA LEU A 93 11.95 -12.48 24.37
C LEU A 93 10.91 -13.30 25.14
N ALA A 94 9.73 -12.71 25.34
CA ALA A 94 8.54 -13.44 25.77
C ALA A 94 8.15 -14.54 24.76
N ARG A 95 7.45 -15.59 25.24
CA ARG A 95 6.93 -16.66 24.38
C ARG A 95 6.03 -16.09 23.27
N SER A 96 6.43 -16.30 22.02
CA SER A 96 5.75 -15.82 20.82
C SER A 96 6.24 -16.57 19.58
N HIS A 97 5.55 -16.39 18.45
CA HIS A 97 6.02 -16.88 17.14
C HIS A 97 7.39 -16.29 16.76
N ARG A 98 7.65 -15.03 17.13
CA ARG A 98 8.96 -14.40 16.96
C ARG A 98 10.05 -15.15 17.72
N ARG A 99 9.79 -15.51 18.99
CA ARG A 99 10.74 -16.28 19.81
C ARG A 99 11.01 -17.68 19.25
N SER A 100 10.03 -18.34 18.61
CA SER A 100 10.27 -19.65 18.00
C SER A 100 11.23 -19.56 16.80
N ILE A 101 11.15 -18.49 16.01
CA ILE A 101 12.11 -18.23 14.93
C ILE A 101 13.51 -17.92 15.49
N VAL A 102 13.61 -17.12 16.56
CA VAL A 102 14.89 -16.88 17.24
C VAL A 102 15.46 -18.17 17.83
N SER A 103 14.62 -19.03 18.39
CA SER A 103 15.05 -20.33 18.92
C SER A 103 15.63 -21.22 17.81
N TYR A 104 15.05 -21.17 16.60
CA TYR A 104 15.60 -21.85 15.43
C TYR A 104 16.98 -21.32 15.05
N LEU A 105 17.16 -20.00 15.07
CA LEU A 105 18.45 -19.37 14.76
C LEU A 105 19.49 -19.62 15.84
N ALA A 106 19.10 -19.80 17.10
CA ALA A 106 20.04 -20.23 18.15
C ALA A 106 20.71 -21.57 17.83
N ASP A 107 19.98 -22.50 17.20
CA ASP A 107 20.52 -23.79 16.76
C ASP A 107 21.19 -23.71 15.38
N ARG A 108 20.79 -22.74 14.54
CA ARG A 108 21.28 -22.54 13.16
C ARG A 108 21.53 -21.06 12.86
N PRO A 109 22.62 -20.46 13.37
CA PRO A 109 22.79 -19.00 13.43
C PRO A 109 22.78 -18.25 12.10
N ALA A 110 23.18 -18.91 11.01
CA ALA A 110 23.27 -18.29 9.68
C ALA A 110 22.12 -18.70 8.74
N ASP A 111 21.19 -19.57 9.16
CA ASP A 111 20.12 -20.05 8.27
C ASP A 111 18.90 -19.10 8.24
N PHE A 112 19.15 -17.87 7.77
CA PHE A 112 18.10 -16.86 7.59
C PHE A 112 17.03 -17.29 6.58
N ARG A 113 17.42 -18.05 5.55
CA ARG A 113 16.46 -18.59 4.58
C ARG A 113 15.46 -19.53 5.25
N GLY A 114 15.94 -20.43 6.10
CA GLY A 114 15.11 -21.32 6.91
C GLY A 114 14.28 -20.56 7.95
N ALA A 115 14.80 -19.46 8.51
CA ALA A 115 14.06 -18.61 9.44
C ALA A 115 12.91 -17.84 8.76
N VAL A 116 13.15 -17.25 7.58
CA VAL A 116 12.10 -16.59 6.76
C VAL A 116 11.01 -17.59 6.38
N ALA A 117 11.36 -18.83 6.04
CA ALA A 117 10.39 -19.88 5.73
C ALA A 117 9.50 -20.27 6.93
N ARG A 118 9.88 -19.89 8.16
CA ARG A 118 9.12 -20.11 9.39
C ARG A 118 8.24 -18.92 9.80
N LEU A 119 8.32 -17.77 9.12
CA LEU A 119 7.32 -16.71 9.27
C LEU A 119 5.94 -17.29 8.98
N ARG A 120 4.89 -16.89 9.71
CA ARG A 120 3.55 -17.43 9.44
C ARG A 120 3.13 -17.14 8.00
N GLN A 121 2.40 -18.08 7.37
CA GLN A 121 2.05 -18.00 5.96
C GLN A 121 1.22 -16.74 5.62
N ASP A 122 0.30 -16.36 6.51
CA ASP A 122 -0.51 -15.15 6.38
C ASP A 122 0.34 -13.88 6.39
N LEU A 123 1.36 -13.80 7.25
CA LEU A 123 2.31 -12.69 7.27
C LEU A 123 3.15 -12.63 5.99
N ARG A 124 3.62 -13.78 5.49
CA ARG A 124 4.34 -13.84 4.20
C ARG A 124 3.46 -13.32 3.07
N GLY A 125 2.18 -13.72 3.03
CA GLY A 125 1.20 -13.19 2.09
C GLY A 125 1.02 -11.68 2.20
N LEU A 126 0.94 -11.13 3.42
CA LEU A 126 0.85 -9.69 3.65
C LEU A 126 2.07 -8.94 3.11
N TYR A 127 3.29 -9.42 3.38
CA TYR A 127 4.53 -8.80 2.90
C TYR A 127 4.60 -8.76 1.37
N LEU A 128 4.24 -9.86 0.70
CA LEU A 128 4.20 -9.94 -0.76
C LEU A 128 3.14 -9.01 -1.33
N SER A 129 1.95 -8.99 -0.72
CA SER A 129 0.85 -8.12 -1.13
C SER A 129 1.21 -6.65 -0.99
N ALA A 130 1.86 -6.24 0.10
CA ALA A 130 2.31 -4.87 0.32
C ALA A 130 3.29 -4.40 -0.77
N PHE A 131 4.33 -5.19 -1.06
CA PHE A 131 5.30 -4.81 -2.10
C PHE A 131 4.69 -4.79 -3.50
N GLN A 132 3.85 -5.78 -3.85
CA GLN A 132 3.16 -5.78 -5.14
C GLN A 132 2.22 -4.58 -5.31
N SER A 133 1.53 -4.21 -4.24
CA SER A 133 0.63 -3.05 -4.22
C SER A 133 1.39 -1.74 -4.39
N HIS A 134 2.60 -1.64 -3.82
CA HIS A 134 3.46 -0.46 -3.97
C HIS A 134 3.89 -0.26 -5.43
N VAL A 135 4.43 -1.31 -6.05
CA VAL A 135 4.83 -1.27 -7.46
C VAL A 135 3.63 -0.97 -8.37
N TRP A 136 2.45 -1.54 -8.07
CA TRP A 136 1.23 -1.26 -8.82
C TRP A 136 0.76 0.20 -8.66
N ASN A 137 0.79 0.76 -7.44
CA ASN A 137 0.45 2.17 -7.22
C ASN A 137 1.40 3.10 -7.97
N ARG A 138 2.70 2.80 -7.99
CA ARG A 138 3.69 3.57 -8.76
C ARG A 138 3.46 3.46 -10.27
N LEU A 139 3.08 2.28 -10.77
CA LEU A 139 2.70 2.11 -12.18
C LEU A 139 1.50 2.98 -12.53
N LEU A 140 0.42 2.93 -11.73
CA LEU A 140 -0.74 3.77 -11.97
C LEU A 140 -0.38 5.26 -11.91
N ALA A 141 0.41 5.67 -10.93
CA ALA A 141 0.86 7.06 -10.81
C ALA A 141 1.62 7.53 -12.07
N HIS A 142 2.56 6.73 -12.56
CA HIS A 142 3.30 7.03 -13.78
C HIS A 142 2.38 7.13 -15.00
N VAL A 143 1.41 6.22 -15.12
CA VAL A 143 0.44 6.24 -16.23
C VAL A 143 -0.43 7.49 -16.20
N LEU A 144 -0.83 7.96 -15.01
CA LEU A 144 -1.61 9.20 -14.89
C LEU A 144 -0.75 10.43 -15.22
N ASP A 145 0.49 10.48 -14.74
CA ASP A 145 1.44 11.57 -14.99
C ASP A 145 1.78 11.72 -16.48
N GLU A 146 1.90 10.60 -17.23
CA GLU A 146 2.19 10.62 -18.67
C GLU A 146 0.95 11.01 -19.52
N ARG A 147 -0.26 10.72 -19.04
CA ARG A 147 -1.49 10.78 -19.87
C ARG A 147 -2.38 11.98 -19.59
N LEU A 148 -2.19 12.66 -18.46
CA LEU A 148 -3.00 13.80 -18.04
C LEU A 148 -2.11 15.03 -17.89
N SER A 149 -2.68 16.22 -18.09
CA SER A 149 -1.91 17.47 -17.88
C SER A 149 -1.79 17.80 -16.40
N ASP A 150 -0.86 18.69 -16.05
CA ASP A 150 -0.67 19.15 -14.67
C ASP A 150 -1.97 19.79 -14.12
N GLU A 151 -2.73 20.50 -14.95
CA GLU A 151 -4.04 21.08 -14.61
C GLU A 151 -5.12 20.02 -14.34
N GLN A 152 -4.86 18.75 -14.58
CA GLN A 152 -5.77 17.64 -14.33
C GLN A 152 -5.34 16.78 -13.15
N LEU A 153 -4.20 17.09 -12.51
CA LEU A 153 -3.64 16.27 -11.44
C LEU A 153 -3.55 17.04 -10.14
N VAL A 154 -4.04 16.43 -9.06
CA VAL A 154 -3.82 16.87 -7.69
C VAL A 154 -3.08 15.78 -6.91
N PHE A 155 -2.10 16.18 -6.10
CA PHE A 155 -1.24 15.24 -5.40
C PHE A 155 -1.70 15.05 -3.96
N VAL A 156 -2.19 13.86 -3.66
CA VAL A 156 -2.75 13.52 -2.35
C VAL A 156 -1.72 12.74 -1.52
N PRO A 157 -1.48 13.13 -0.25
CA PRO A 157 -0.57 12.41 0.62
C PRO A 157 -1.13 11.04 1.04
N MET A 158 -0.29 10.03 0.88
CA MET A 158 -0.49 8.66 1.34
C MET A 158 0.76 8.21 2.12
N ARG A 159 0.68 7.08 2.81
CA ARG A 159 1.75 6.58 3.70
C ARG A 159 3.11 6.46 3.00
N LEU A 160 3.12 6.10 1.73
CA LEU A 160 4.34 5.83 0.96
C LEU A 160 4.67 6.92 -0.07
N GLY A 161 4.13 8.13 0.12
CA GLY A 161 4.40 9.28 -0.75
C GLY A 161 3.13 9.99 -1.22
N ARG A 162 3.30 10.87 -2.20
CA ARG A 162 2.20 11.60 -2.82
C ARG A 162 1.83 10.94 -4.12
N PHE A 163 0.53 10.73 -4.33
CA PHE A 163 0.04 10.06 -5.55
C PHE A 163 -0.86 11.02 -6.33
N PRO A 164 -0.80 11.00 -7.68
CA PRO A 164 -1.66 11.81 -8.52
C PRO A 164 -3.09 11.27 -8.50
N PHE A 165 -4.03 12.18 -8.30
CA PHE A 165 -5.48 11.98 -8.42
C PHE A 165 -5.97 12.88 -9.54
N ALA A 166 -6.76 12.33 -10.45
CA ALA A 166 -7.26 13.12 -11.56
C ALA A 166 -8.49 13.95 -11.18
N ILE A 167 -8.57 15.14 -11.75
CA ILE A 167 -9.73 16.03 -11.69
C ILE A 167 -9.96 16.65 -13.07
N ARG A 168 -11.20 17.06 -13.37
CA ARG A 168 -11.54 17.79 -14.60
C ARG A 168 -11.23 16.95 -15.85
N LEU A 169 -11.64 15.69 -15.82
CA LEU A 169 -11.42 14.78 -16.95
C LEU A 169 -12.42 15.05 -18.08
N ASP A 170 -11.96 14.98 -19.33
CA ASP A 170 -12.87 14.97 -20.48
C ASP A 170 -13.54 13.59 -20.66
N GLU A 171 -14.57 13.50 -21.51
CA GLU A 171 -15.29 12.25 -21.75
C GLU A 171 -14.40 11.13 -22.31
N ARG A 172 -13.42 11.47 -23.16
CA ARG A 172 -12.48 10.49 -23.73
C ARG A 172 -11.57 9.92 -22.65
N GLN A 173 -11.02 10.77 -21.80
CA GLN A 173 -10.16 10.39 -20.67
C GLN A 173 -10.93 9.55 -19.65
N ARG A 174 -12.16 9.94 -19.31
CA ARG A 174 -13.04 9.16 -18.42
C ARG A 174 -13.29 7.75 -18.95
N ARG A 175 -13.67 7.63 -20.23
CA ARG A 175 -13.90 6.31 -20.86
C ARG A 175 -12.63 5.46 -20.87
N TRP A 176 -11.50 6.06 -21.21
CA TRP A 176 -10.21 5.36 -21.23
C TRP A 176 -9.79 4.88 -19.83
N LEU A 177 -9.85 5.74 -18.81
CA LEU A 177 -9.51 5.38 -17.44
C LEU A 177 -10.42 4.29 -16.87
N CYS A 178 -11.74 4.38 -17.09
CA CYS A 178 -12.69 3.36 -16.67
C CYS A 178 -12.42 1.97 -17.30
N ALA A 179 -11.86 1.94 -18.51
CA ALA A 179 -11.50 0.70 -19.21
C ALA A 179 -10.06 0.23 -18.89
N LEU A 180 -9.22 1.09 -18.27
CA LEU A 180 -7.82 0.80 -18.03
C LEU A 180 -7.68 -0.28 -16.95
N GLU A 181 -7.02 -1.38 -17.31
CA GLU A 181 -6.54 -2.38 -16.39
C GLU A 181 -5.01 -2.44 -16.40
N LEU A 182 -4.43 -2.56 -15.21
CA LEU A 182 -2.99 -2.65 -15.03
C LEU A 182 -2.61 -4.01 -14.42
N PRO A 183 -1.49 -4.61 -14.85
CA PRO A 183 -1.09 -5.93 -14.40
C PRO A 183 -0.65 -5.88 -12.94
N LEU A 184 -1.01 -6.88 -12.14
CA LEU A 184 -0.41 -7.07 -10.82
C LEU A 184 1.05 -7.52 -10.99
N PRO A 185 2.05 -6.66 -10.66
CA PRO A 185 3.43 -6.90 -11.08
C PRO A 185 4.00 -8.15 -10.41
N SER A 186 4.63 -9.02 -11.21
CA SER A 186 5.40 -10.17 -10.72
C SER A 186 6.15 -10.83 -11.89
N ALA A 187 7.14 -11.65 -11.55
CA ALA A 187 7.85 -12.46 -12.55
C ALA A 187 6.94 -13.43 -13.33
N ARG A 188 5.72 -13.71 -12.82
CA ARG A 188 4.73 -14.61 -13.43
C ARG A 188 4.01 -13.99 -14.61
N VAL A 189 3.90 -12.66 -14.65
CA VAL A 189 3.22 -11.92 -15.73
C VAL A 189 4.20 -11.24 -16.67
N ARG A 190 5.53 -11.42 -16.50
CA ARG A 190 6.58 -10.70 -17.24
C ARG A 190 6.45 -10.70 -18.76
N HIS A 191 5.88 -11.75 -19.34
CA HIS A 191 5.68 -11.90 -20.79
C HIS A 191 4.32 -11.37 -21.27
N GLN A 192 3.49 -10.89 -20.35
CA GLN A 192 2.12 -10.43 -20.58
C GLN A 192 1.95 -8.92 -20.31
N VAL A 193 2.97 -8.26 -19.74
CA VAL A 193 2.86 -6.85 -19.35
C VAL A 193 2.91 -5.87 -20.54
N GLY A 194 3.38 -6.32 -21.71
CA GLY A 194 3.40 -5.50 -22.94
C GLY A 194 4.06 -4.14 -22.72
N GLN A 195 3.34 -3.07 -23.07
CA GLN A 195 3.78 -1.68 -22.92
C GLN A 195 4.14 -1.27 -21.47
N TRP A 196 3.63 -1.99 -20.46
CA TRP A 196 3.91 -1.68 -19.06
C TRP A 196 5.29 -2.20 -18.61
N GLY A 197 5.94 -3.06 -19.39
CA GLY A 197 7.22 -3.68 -19.06
C GLY A 197 8.32 -2.68 -18.72
N PRO A 198 8.67 -1.74 -19.62
CA PRO A 198 9.71 -0.74 -19.36
C PRO A 198 9.46 0.11 -18.11
N ILE A 199 8.20 0.52 -17.87
CA ILE A 199 7.81 1.31 -16.70
C ILE A 199 8.00 0.48 -15.42
N LEU A 200 7.59 -0.80 -15.44
CA LEU A 200 7.79 -1.71 -14.31
C LEU A 200 9.27 -1.98 -14.03
N GLU A 201 10.10 -2.13 -15.06
CA GLU A 201 11.55 -2.30 -14.87
C GLU A 201 12.16 -1.03 -14.24
N SER A 202 11.76 0.16 -14.68
CA SER A 202 12.20 1.42 -14.08
C SER A 202 11.75 1.58 -12.62
N ILE A 203 10.53 1.18 -12.28
CA ILE A 203 10.05 1.25 -10.89
C ILE A 203 10.81 0.25 -10.02
N LEU A 204 11.06 -0.96 -10.52
CA LEU A 204 11.73 -2.01 -9.77
C LEU A 204 13.24 -1.77 -9.63
N SER A 205 13.86 -1.02 -10.55
CA SER A 205 15.28 -0.68 -10.43
C SER A 205 15.58 0.15 -9.19
N ASP A 206 14.64 0.99 -8.76
CA ASP A 206 14.74 1.75 -7.49
C ASP A 206 14.81 0.82 -6.27
N GLU A 207 14.28 -0.40 -6.40
CA GLU A 207 14.27 -1.45 -5.38
C GLU A 207 15.43 -2.46 -5.57
N GLY A 208 16.33 -2.20 -6.54
CA GLY A 208 17.42 -3.10 -6.91
C GLY A 208 16.94 -4.43 -7.49
N LEU A 209 15.80 -4.41 -8.20
CA LEU A 209 15.14 -5.59 -8.76
C LEU A 209 14.81 -5.38 -10.24
N THR A 210 14.70 -6.50 -10.96
CA THR A 210 14.04 -6.57 -12.27
C THR A 210 12.68 -7.26 -12.14
N LEU A 211 11.81 -7.13 -13.13
CA LEU A 211 10.51 -7.82 -13.12
C LEU A 211 10.67 -9.35 -13.03
N ARG A 212 11.72 -9.91 -13.64
CA ARG A 212 12.07 -11.34 -13.52
C ARG A 212 12.46 -11.75 -12.09
N GLN A 213 13.04 -10.84 -11.32
CA GLN A 213 13.48 -11.08 -9.95
C GLN A 213 12.36 -10.89 -8.92
N MET A 214 11.24 -10.25 -9.29
CA MET A 214 10.05 -10.11 -8.42
C MET A 214 9.32 -11.46 -8.24
N ARG A 215 9.96 -12.38 -7.52
CA ARG A 215 9.49 -13.72 -7.16
C ARG A 215 10.16 -14.22 -5.89
N VAL A 216 9.45 -15.06 -5.16
CA VAL A 216 10.01 -15.78 -4.01
C VAL A 216 10.60 -17.11 -4.47
N LYS A 217 11.86 -17.39 -4.10
CA LYS A 217 12.52 -18.68 -4.38
C LYS A 217 12.16 -19.75 -3.35
N SER A 218 11.81 -19.35 -2.13
CA SER A 218 11.56 -20.23 -0.99
C SER A 218 10.81 -19.47 0.12
N PRO A 219 9.82 -20.08 0.81
CA PRO A 219 9.25 -21.40 0.54
C PRO A 219 8.33 -21.41 -0.69
N ARG A 220 8.00 -22.61 -1.21
CA ARG A 220 7.22 -22.77 -2.46
C ARG A 220 5.74 -22.39 -2.33
N ASP A 221 5.24 -22.25 -1.12
CA ASP A 221 3.85 -21.87 -0.82
C ASP A 221 3.60 -20.36 -0.82
N SER A 222 4.63 -19.56 -1.09
CA SER A 222 4.61 -18.10 -1.04
C SER A 222 4.85 -17.54 -2.44
N PHE A 223 3.86 -16.85 -2.98
CA PHE A 223 3.92 -16.33 -4.35
C PHE A 223 3.13 -15.02 -4.49
N PHE A 224 3.58 -14.17 -5.40
CA PHE A 224 2.82 -13.00 -5.80
C PHE A 224 1.57 -13.41 -6.57
N SER A 225 0.48 -12.67 -6.36
CA SER A 225 -0.74 -12.80 -7.14
C SER A 225 -0.47 -12.50 -8.61
N LYS A 226 -1.23 -13.15 -9.49
CA LYS A 226 -1.25 -12.88 -10.94
C LYS A 226 -2.62 -12.32 -11.32
N GLY A 227 -2.66 -11.51 -12.37
CA GLY A 227 -3.92 -10.98 -12.90
C GLY A 227 -3.80 -9.50 -13.22
N TRP A 228 -4.96 -8.92 -13.50
CA TRP A 228 -5.14 -7.52 -13.86
C TRP A 228 -6.08 -6.86 -12.87
N ARG A 229 -5.87 -5.57 -12.64
CA ARG A 229 -6.65 -4.76 -11.71
C ARG A 229 -7.09 -3.50 -12.44
N ARG A 230 -8.37 -3.17 -12.35
CA ARG A 230 -8.91 -1.89 -12.82
C ARG A 230 -8.16 -0.74 -12.17
N ALA A 231 -7.64 0.16 -12.99
CA ALA A 231 -6.92 1.35 -12.58
C ALA A 231 -7.86 2.41 -11.99
N TRP A 232 -9.12 2.38 -12.37
CA TRP A 232 -10.09 3.43 -12.08
C TRP A 232 -11.39 2.86 -11.53
N VAL A 233 -12.03 3.59 -10.63
CA VAL A 233 -13.30 3.22 -10.02
C VAL A 233 -14.23 4.41 -10.06
N ARG A 234 -15.46 4.17 -10.51
CA ARG A 234 -16.57 5.09 -10.32
C ARG A 234 -17.47 4.54 -9.22
N PRO A 235 -17.73 5.27 -8.12
CA PRO A 235 -18.63 4.80 -7.09
C PRO A 235 -20.06 4.70 -7.64
N GLU A 236 -20.72 3.58 -7.39
CA GLU A 236 -22.11 3.37 -7.80
C GLU A 236 -23.04 3.97 -6.74
N GLY A 237 -24.09 4.66 -7.18
CA GLY A 237 -25.10 5.22 -6.27
C GLY A 237 -24.58 6.31 -5.32
N LEU A 238 -23.47 6.98 -5.64
CA LEU A 238 -22.92 8.03 -4.78
C LEU A 238 -23.93 9.14 -4.54
N SER A 239 -24.34 9.26 -3.28
CA SER A 239 -25.20 10.32 -2.77
C SER A 239 -24.66 10.84 -1.45
N TRP A 240 -25.00 12.10 -1.13
CA TRP A 240 -24.54 12.73 0.09
C TRP A 240 -25.54 13.71 0.67
N SER A 241 -25.49 13.89 1.99
CA SER A 241 -26.28 14.87 2.71
C SER A 241 -25.47 15.57 3.80
N TRP A 242 -25.64 16.88 3.89
CA TRP A 242 -24.96 17.75 4.84
C TRP A 242 -25.85 18.09 6.02
N ASP A 243 -25.28 18.11 7.21
CA ASP A 243 -25.99 18.43 8.44
C ASP A 243 -25.03 19.08 9.45
N THR A 244 -25.56 19.59 10.56
CA THR A 244 -24.78 20.05 11.71
C THR A 244 -24.14 18.84 12.40
N ASP A 245 -22.91 19.01 12.89
CA ASP A 245 -22.26 17.97 13.69
C ASP A 245 -22.65 18.08 15.15
N GLU A 246 -23.44 17.13 15.63
CA GLU A 246 -23.93 17.05 17.01
C GLU A 246 -22.83 16.73 18.03
N LEU A 247 -21.69 16.19 17.58
CA LEU A 247 -20.56 15.86 18.45
C LEU A 247 -19.53 17.01 18.52
N TYR A 248 -19.54 17.90 17.54
CA TYR A 248 -18.55 18.96 17.39
C TYR A 248 -19.26 20.30 17.11
N ALA A 249 -19.53 21.06 18.17
CA ALA A 249 -20.24 22.33 18.07
C ALA A 249 -19.60 23.29 17.07
N GLY A 250 -20.41 23.85 16.16
CA GLY A 250 -19.94 24.75 15.10
C GLY A 250 -19.36 24.07 13.85
N PHE A 251 -19.28 22.73 13.84
CA PHE A 251 -18.84 21.95 12.69
C PHE A 251 -20.03 21.35 11.94
N ARG A 252 -19.73 20.86 10.73
CA ARG A 252 -20.62 20.13 9.84
C ARG A 252 -20.20 18.68 9.76
N LYS A 253 -21.16 17.83 9.43
CA LYS A 253 -20.93 16.43 9.03
C LYS A 253 -21.51 16.20 7.64
N VAL A 254 -20.94 15.23 6.93
CA VAL A 254 -21.50 14.72 5.68
C VAL A 254 -21.72 13.21 5.79
N ARG A 255 -22.92 12.78 5.43
CA ARG A 255 -23.23 11.37 5.20
C ARG A 255 -22.99 11.08 3.73
N LEU A 256 -22.27 9.99 3.45
CA LEU A 256 -22.01 9.50 2.10
C LEU A 256 -22.56 8.07 2.03
N ASP A 257 -23.32 7.77 0.98
CA ASP A 257 -23.84 6.44 0.68
C ASP A 257 -23.40 6.10 -0.76
N PHE A 258 -22.71 4.99 -0.96
CA PHE A 258 -22.15 4.55 -2.25
C PHE A 258 -21.70 3.09 -2.19
N ASP A 259 -21.61 2.45 -3.35
CA ASP A 259 -21.02 1.11 -3.53
C ASP A 259 -19.69 1.18 -4.29
N LEU A 260 -18.76 0.31 -3.90
CA LEU A 260 -17.46 0.16 -4.56
C LEU A 260 -17.22 -1.30 -4.95
N PRO A 261 -16.59 -1.56 -6.11
CA PRO A 261 -16.27 -2.92 -6.51
C PRO A 261 -15.21 -3.52 -5.59
N ARG A 262 -15.22 -4.86 -5.49
CA ARG A 262 -14.28 -5.62 -4.67
C ARG A 262 -12.83 -5.21 -4.96
N GLY A 263 -12.07 -5.00 -3.88
CA GLY A 263 -10.65 -4.64 -3.97
C GLY A 263 -10.41 -3.14 -4.06
N SER A 264 -11.45 -2.31 -4.09
CA SER A 264 -11.37 -0.85 -3.96
C SER A 264 -11.48 -0.43 -2.50
N TYR A 265 -11.10 0.82 -2.21
CA TYR A 265 -10.96 1.34 -0.85
C TYR A 265 -11.79 2.61 -0.66
N ALA A 266 -12.76 2.59 0.26
CA ALA A 266 -13.54 3.77 0.61
C ALA A 266 -12.66 4.92 1.12
N THR A 267 -11.54 4.60 1.77
CA THR A 267 -10.55 5.58 2.23
C THR A 267 -9.90 6.36 1.08
N ILE A 268 -9.78 5.80 -0.13
CA ILE A 268 -9.28 6.53 -1.30
C ILE A 268 -10.29 7.58 -1.76
N LEU A 269 -11.60 7.26 -1.73
CA LEU A 269 -12.65 8.24 -1.97
C LEU A 269 -12.58 9.37 -0.94
N ILE A 270 -12.42 9.06 0.34
CA ILE A 270 -12.25 10.08 1.39
C ILE A 270 -11.00 10.93 1.14
N LYS A 271 -9.87 10.31 0.77
CA LYS A 271 -8.65 11.05 0.43
C LYS A 271 -8.85 12.00 -0.76
N GLN A 272 -9.59 11.58 -1.80
CA GLN A 272 -9.93 12.46 -2.92
C GLN A 272 -10.92 13.56 -2.55
N LEU A 273 -11.88 13.26 -1.67
CA LEU A 273 -12.84 14.25 -1.16
C LEU A 273 -12.12 15.44 -0.50
N PHE A 274 -11.05 15.16 0.25
CA PHE A 274 -10.23 16.19 0.90
C PHE A 274 -9.01 16.62 0.07
N ALA A 275 -8.92 16.21 -1.20
CA ALA A 275 -7.83 16.64 -2.06
C ALA A 275 -7.87 18.16 -2.30
N PRO A 276 -6.71 18.81 -2.47
CA PRO A 276 -6.62 20.21 -2.87
C PRO A 276 -7.42 20.49 -4.14
N GLN A 277 -7.88 21.74 -4.29
CA GLN A 277 -8.63 22.18 -5.47
C GLN A 277 -7.72 22.65 -6.62
N GLU A 278 -6.52 23.07 -6.25
CA GLU A 278 -5.49 23.56 -7.16
C GLU A 278 -4.69 22.38 -7.68
N ALA A 279 -4.50 22.38 -8.99
CA ALA A 279 -3.68 21.40 -9.70
C ALA A 279 -2.20 21.59 -9.38
N ARG A 280 -1.39 20.62 -9.81
CA ARG A 280 0.06 20.66 -9.74
C ARG A 280 0.66 21.89 -10.42
#